data_AF-A0A660N1V5-F1
#
_entry.id   AF-A0A660N1V5-F1
#
_cell.length_a   1.000
_cell.length_b   1.000
_cell.length_c   1.000
_cell.angle_alpha   90.00
_cell.angle_beta   90.00
_cell.angle_gamma   90.00
#
_symmetry.space_group_name_H-M   'P 1'
#
loop_
_entity.id
_entity.type
_entity.pdbx_description
1 polymer ?
#
loop_
_entity_poly.entity_id
_entity_poly.type
_entity_poly.pdbx_seq_one_letter_code
_entity_poly.pdbx_strand_id
1 'polypeptide(L)' 'MKTLALIPHYNHPTTISHVAHTLRGFGLDVLIVDDGSRPDCRPLLQGLRGDGIH' A
#
# COMPACT_ATOMS: atom_id res chain seq x y z
N MET A 1 18.45 -8.13 10.13
CA MET A 1 17.02 -8.36 9.80
C MET A 1 16.56 -7.24 8.88
N LYS A 2 15.70 -7.53 7.91
CA LYS A 2 15.11 -6.51 7.02
C LYS A 2 13.67 -6.23 7.50
N THR A 3 13.33 -4.95 7.71
CA THR A 3 12.02 -4.51 8.22
C THR A 3 11.06 -4.29 7.06
N LEU A 4 9.80 -4.71 7.22
CA LEU A 4 8.71 -4.55 6.25
C LEU A 4 7.53 -3.87 6.94
N ALA A 5 6.92 -2.88 6.28
CA ALA A 5 5.67 -2.29 6.70
C ALA A 5 4.48 -3.02 6.08
N LEU A 6 3.62 -3.62 6.90
CA LEU A 6 2.37 -4.26 6.46
C LEU A 6 1.21 -3.28 6.64
N ILE A 7 0.47 -3.00 5.57
CA ILE A 7 -0.73 -2.14 5.61
C ILE A 7 -1.95 -3.00 5.27
N PRO A 8 -2.83 -3.31 6.24
CA PRO A 8 -4.17 -3.79 5.92
C PRO A 8 -4.99 -2.64 5.33
N HIS A 9 -5.59 -2.84 4.15
CA HIS A 9 -6.36 -1.83 3.43
C HIS A 9 -7.82 -2.27 3.26
N TYR A 10 -8.76 -1.38 3.59
CA TYR A 10 -10.18 -1.58 3.32
C TYR A 10 -10.85 -0.25 2.95
N ASN A 11 -11.29 -0.06 1.70
CA ASN A 11 -12.13 1.07 1.27
C ASN A 11 -11.57 2.49 1.58
N HIS A 12 -10.25 2.64 1.61
CA HIS A 12 -9.56 3.92 1.85
C HIS A 12 -8.69 4.35 0.64
N PRO A 13 -9.28 4.53 -0.55
CA PRO A 13 -8.52 4.75 -1.79
C PRO A 13 -7.75 6.08 -1.80
N THR A 14 -8.17 7.07 -1.01
CA THR A 14 -7.53 8.40 -1.00
C THR A 14 -6.32 8.48 -0.07
N THR A 15 -6.22 7.60 0.94
CA THR A 15 -5.16 7.68 1.96
C THR A 15 -4.05 6.65 1.75
N ILE A 16 -4.36 5.50 1.16
CA ILE A 16 -3.40 4.38 1.03
C ILE A 16 -2.13 4.76 0.27
N SER A 17 -2.24 5.56 -0.79
CA SER A 17 -1.09 6.04 -1.56
C SER A 17 -0.13 6.87 -0.71
N HIS A 18 -0.67 7.80 0.09
CA HIS A 18 0.13 8.65 0.95
C HIS A 18 0.87 7.82 2.00
N VAL A 19 0.16 6.91 2.68
CA VAL A 19 0.77 6.05 3.71
C VAL A 19 1.88 5.20 3.12
N ALA A 20 1.64 4.54 1.98
CA ALA A 20 2.63 3.69 1.33
C ALA A 20 3.89 4.48 0.93
N HIS A 21 3.72 5.65 0.28
CA HIS A 21 4.85 6.48 -0.13
C HIS A 21 5.63 7.08 1.06
N THR A 22 4.95 7.45 2.14
CA THR A 22 5.62 7.93 3.36
C THR A 22 6.47 6.85 4.00
N LEU A 23 5.97 5.61 4.09
CA LEU A 23 6.75 4.48 4.61
C LEU A 23 7.93 4.13 3.70
N ARG A 24 7.76 4.20 2.38
CA ARG A 24 8.87 4.12 1.43
C ARG A 24 9.90 5.23 1.63
N GLY A 25 9.46 6.46 1.91
CA GLY A 25 10.34 7.59 2.24
C GLY A 25 11.22 7.36 3.47
N PHE A 26 10.78 6.51 4.41
CA PHE A 26 11.61 6.04 5.54
C PHE A 26 12.53 4.86 5.20
N GLY A 27 12.54 4.39 3.94
CA GLY A 27 13.35 3.26 3.48
C GLY A 27 12.74 1.89 3.78
N LEU A 28 11.47 1.80 4.20
CA LEU A 28 10.80 0.55 4.53
C LEU A 28 10.11 -0.03 3.32
N ASP A 29 10.36 -1.28 2.94
CA ASP A 29 9.50 -1.95 1.94
C ASP A 29 8.07 -2.04 2.49
N VAL A 30 7.08 -1.97 1.61
CA VAL A 30 5.66 -1.90 1.95
C VAL A 30 4.92 -3.06 1.30
N LEU A 31 4.14 -3.79 2.09
CA LEU A 31 3.18 -4.79 1.61
C LEU A 31 1.77 -4.30 1.94
N ILE A 32 0.94 -4.08 0.92
CA ILE A 32 -0.46 -3.73 1.09
C ILE A 32 -1.30 -5.00 0.95
N VAL A 33 -2.10 -5.33 1.97
CA VAL A 33 -3.04 -6.45 1.91
C VAL A 33 -4.44 -5.89 1.86
N ASP A 34 -5.13 -6.08 0.73
CA ASP A 34 -6.52 -5.70 0.59
C ASP A 34 -7.43 -6.66 1.36
N ASP A 35 -8.25 -6.11 2.25
CA ASP A 35 -9.17 -6.83 3.14
C ASP A 35 -10.59 -6.86 2.56
N GLY A 36 -10.70 -7.11 1.25
CA GLY A 36 -11.99 -7.19 0.55
C GLY A 36 -12.63 -5.83 0.26
N SER A 37 -11.85 -4.88 -0.27
CA SER A 37 -12.38 -3.58 -0.67
C SER A 37 -13.37 -3.68 -1.83
N ARG A 38 -14.13 -2.61 -2.04
CA ARG A 38 -14.98 -2.43 -3.22
C ARG A 38 -14.13 -2.55 -4.52
N PRO A 39 -14.74 -3.01 -5.64
CA PRO A 39 -14.03 -3.21 -6.90
C PRO A 39 -13.31 -1.97 -7.46
N ASP A 40 -13.81 -0.77 -7.13
CA ASP A 40 -13.24 0.53 -7.50
C ASP A 40 -11.84 0.79 -6.90
N CYS A 41 -11.49 0.11 -5.80
CA CYS A 41 -10.19 0.25 -5.15
C CYS A 41 -9.09 -0.53 -5.88
N ARG A 42 -9.44 -1.56 -6.66
CA ARG A 42 -8.47 -2.46 -7.28
C ARG A 42 -7.54 -1.77 -8.28
N PRO A 43 -8.02 -0.93 -9.22
CA PRO A 43 -7.11 -0.22 -10.13
C PRO A 43 -6.14 0.71 -9.40
N LEU A 44 -6.59 1.34 -8.32
CA LEU A 44 -5.75 2.20 -7.50
C LEU A 44 -4.64 1.41 -6.80
N LEU A 45 -4.98 0.28 -6.17
CA LEU A 45 -3.98 -0.60 -5.54
C LEU A 45 -2.97 -1.15 -6.55
N GLN A 46 -3.41 -1.50 -7.76
CA GLN A 46 -2.50 -1.94 -8.82
C GLN A 46 -1.56 -0.81 -9.28
N GLY A 47 -2.05 0.43 -9.32
CA GLY A 47 -1.26 1.60 -9.68
C GLY A 47 -0.16 1.95 -8.67
N LEU A 48 -0.24 1.45 -7.43
CA LEU A 48 0.77 1.69 -6.39
C LEU A 48 1.96 0.72 -6.44
N ARG A 49 1.88 -0.36 -7.22
CA ARG A 49 2.93 -1.39 -7.25
C ARG A 49 4.19 -0.85 -7.91
N GLY A 50 5.33 -1.02 -7.26
CA GLY A 50 6.62 -0.51 -7.74
C GLY A 50 7.46 0.07 -6.61
N ASP A 51 8.76 0.23 -6.84
CA ASP A 51 9.73 0.81 -5.89
C ASP A 51 9.53 0.37 -4.42
N GLY A 52 9.53 -0.95 -4.18
CA GLY A 52 9.39 -1.52 -2.83
C GLY A 52 7.98 -1.48 -2.25
N ILE A 53 6.95 -1.08 -3.02
CA ILE A 53 5.53 -1.24 -2.69
C ILE A 53 4.98 -2.46 -3.42
N HIS A 54 4.41 -3.40 -2.67
CA HIS A 54 3.98 -4.73 -3.13
C HIS A 54 2.48 -4.95 -3.05
#